data_AF-A0A7X9ACZ9-F1
#
_entry.id   AF-A0A7X9ACZ9-F1
#
_cell.length_a   1.000
_cell.length_b   1.000
_cell.length_c   1.000
_cell.angle_alpha   90.00
_cell.angle_beta   90.00
_cell.angle_gamma   90.00
#
_symmetry.space_group_name_H-M   'P 1'
#
loop_
_entity.id
_entity.type
_entity.pdbx_description
1 polymer ?
#
loop_
_entity_poly.entity_id
_entity_poly.type
_entity_poly.pdbx_seq_one_letter_code
_entity_poly.pdbx_strand_id
1 'polypeptide(L)'
;MIKDMVPFVHFYDQDFVDMYDRSWVWIDELWKSGTEANGFSGSYLSHPGQETFNQYLHCLTSLFLVYSNQYNSPFGLLDYFYSKQEHNGAIRGDYSVEDGRAVFTANNPEGISPPLFAYIEHGFYHKIGNKKRLKEIVPILERHYSWIQATFQKPNGLFSVPIEACQSGNIDRGHAYYPLDFNAQLAVNALYMSAIGDILNDKELSFRYKRIYFSLKTRINSMMWDPETSFYYDLDIKE
;
A
#
# COMPACT_ATOMS: atom_id res chain seq x y z
N MET A 1 -27.42 -11.80 -10.27
CA MET A 1 -26.52 -12.66 -9.48
C MET A 1 -25.48 -11.89 -8.67
N ILE A 2 -24.99 -10.72 -9.10
CA ILE A 2 -24.08 -9.89 -8.26
C ILE A 2 -24.80 -9.21 -7.08
N LYS A 3 -26.07 -8.79 -7.23
CA LYS A 3 -26.80 -7.97 -6.25
C LYS A 3 -26.90 -8.55 -4.82
N ASP A 4 -26.83 -9.87 -4.65
CA ASP A 4 -26.88 -10.52 -3.33
C ASP A 4 -25.48 -10.75 -2.72
N MET A 5 -24.42 -10.52 -3.49
CA MET A 5 -23.02 -10.81 -3.12
C MET A 5 -22.24 -9.55 -2.71
N VAL A 6 -22.77 -8.36 -2.98
CA VAL A 6 -22.14 -7.07 -2.71
C VAL A 6 -23.13 -6.12 -2.01
N PRO A 7 -22.67 -5.03 -1.36
CA PRO A 7 -23.54 -4.13 -0.63
C PRO A 7 -24.62 -3.52 -1.52
N PHE A 8 -25.86 -3.50 -1.05
CA PHE A 8 -26.92 -2.79 -1.75
C PHE A 8 -26.85 -1.30 -1.44
N VAL A 9 -26.92 -0.46 -2.47
CA VAL A 9 -26.91 1.00 -2.33
C VAL A 9 -28.34 1.52 -2.38
N HIS A 10 -28.77 2.18 -1.29
CA HIS A 10 -30.00 2.97 -1.27
C HIS A 10 -29.64 4.44 -1.45
N PHE A 11 -29.69 4.92 -2.70
CA PHE A 11 -29.40 6.30 -3.03
C PHE A 11 -30.44 6.84 -4.02
N TYR A 12 -30.72 8.14 -3.95
CA TYR A 12 -31.85 8.74 -4.70
C TYR A 12 -31.50 9.05 -6.15
N ASP A 13 -30.23 9.23 -6.47
CA ASP A 13 -29.74 9.52 -7.80
C ASP A 13 -29.35 8.21 -8.50
N GLN A 14 -30.10 7.90 -9.57
CA GLN A 14 -29.98 6.64 -10.29
C GLN A 14 -28.65 6.53 -11.05
N ASP A 15 -28.06 7.65 -11.51
CA ASP A 15 -26.80 7.61 -12.26
C ASP A 15 -25.65 7.11 -11.38
N PHE A 16 -25.65 7.50 -10.10
CA PHE A 16 -24.67 6.98 -9.13
C PHE A 16 -24.90 5.51 -8.80
N VAL A 17 -26.15 5.07 -8.72
CA VAL A 17 -26.50 3.65 -8.51
C VAL A 17 -26.05 2.81 -9.70
N ASP A 18 -26.28 3.29 -10.93
CA ASP A 18 -25.88 2.61 -12.15
C ASP A 18 -24.36 2.54 -12.29
N MET A 19 -23.64 3.61 -11.93
CA MET A 19 -22.17 3.62 -11.88
C MET A 19 -21.62 2.62 -10.84
N TYR A 20 -22.25 2.54 -9.66
CA TYR A 20 -21.89 1.57 -8.63
C TYR A 20 -22.10 0.13 -9.12
N ASP A 21 -23.29 -0.17 -9.66
CA ASP A 21 -23.62 -1.50 -10.20
C ASP A 21 -22.66 -1.87 -11.34
N ARG A 22 -22.36 -0.93 -12.24
CA ARG A 22 -21.42 -1.13 -13.36
C ARG A 22 -20.00 -1.43 -12.89
N SER A 23 -19.56 -0.82 -11.80
CA SER A 23 -18.23 -1.06 -11.22
C SER A 23 -18.03 -2.53 -10.83
N TRP A 24 -19.05 -3.17 -10.25
CA TRP A 24 -18.99 -4.60 -9.93
C TRP A 24 -18.99 -5.50 -11.15
N VAL A 25 -19.72 -5.11 -12.21
CA VAL A 25 -19.68 -5.85 -13.48
C VAL A 25 -18.27 -5.80 -14.09
N TRP A 26 -17.61 -4.64 -14.09
CA TRP A 26 -16.23 -4.54 -14.56
C TRP A 26 -15.26 -5.37 -13.73
N ILE A 27 -15.47 -5.44 -12.41
CA ILE A 27 -14.63 -6.29 -11.55
C ILE A 27 -14.75 -7.75 -11.94
N ASP A 28 -15.96 -8.24 -12.22
CA ASP A 28 -16.18 -9.62 -12.67
C ASP A 28 -15.58 -9.87 -14.06
N GLU A 29 -15.81 -8.95 -15.00
CA GLU A 29 -15.25 -9.00 -16.37
C GLU A 29 -13.70 -9.03 -16.38
N LEU A 30 -13.08 -8.38 -15.39
CA LEU A 30 -11.62 -8.27 -15.27
C LEU A 30 -11.04 -9.19 -14.19
N TRP A 31 -11.83 -10.08 -13.60
CA TRP A 31 -11.36 -11.03 -12.60
C TRP A 31 -10.56 -12.13 -13.27
N LYS A 32 -9.27 -12.26 -12.92
CA LYS A 32 -8.36 -13.26 -13.48
C LYS A 32 -7.81 -14.15 -12.39
N SER A 33 -7.42 -15.36 -12.77
CA SER A 33 -6.65 -16.25 -11.91
C SER A 33 -5.15 -16.07 -12.13
N GLY A 34 -4.38 -16.24 -11.06
CA GLY A 34 -2.94 -16.40 -11.14
C GLY A 34 -2.54 -17.67 -11.89
N THR A 35 -1.27 -17.77 -12.22
CA THR A 35 -0.71 -18.94 -12.91
C THR A 35 0.40 -19.54 -12.07
N GLU A 36 0.73 -20.81 -12.32
CA GLU A 36 1.91 -21.43 -11.72
C GLU A 36 3.19 -20.66 -12.06
N ALA A 37 3.30 -20.18 -13.31
CA ALA A 37 4.47 -19.45 -13.80
C ALA A 37 4.72 -18.15 -13.02
N ASN A 38 3.67 -17.39 -12.72
CA ASN A 38 3.82 -16.12 -11.98
C ASN A 38 3.76 -16.26 -10.45
N GLY A 39 3.33 -17.43 -9.96
CA GLY A 39 3.25 -17.76 -8.54
C GLY A 39 2.14 -17.03 -7.78
N PHE A 40 1.18 -16.41 -8.47
CA PHE A 40 0.03 -15.79 -7.82
C PHE A 40 -0.97 -16.88 -7.43
N SER A 41 -1.19 -17.06 -6.14
CA SER A 41 -2.19 -18.02 -5.64
C SER A 41 -3.58 -17.39 -5.62
N GLY A 42 -4.53 -18.01 -6.33
CA GLY A 42 -5.92 -17.56 -6.36
C GLY A 42 -6.23 -16.60 -7.52
N SER A 43 -7.10 -15.63 -7.27
CA SER A 43 -7.56 -14.68 -8.28
C SER A 43 -7.34 -13.23 -7.85
N TYR A 44 -7.31 -12.34 -8.84
CA TYR A 44 -7.06 -10.92 -8.68
C TYR A 44 -7.89 -10.11 -9.68
N LEU A 45 -8.10 -8.84 -9.35
CA LEU A 45 -8.64 -7.87 -10.30
C LEU A 45 -7.53 -7.42 -11.25
N SER A 46 -7.73 -7.63 -12.55
CA SER A 46 -6.81 -7.19 -13.58
C SER A 46 -7.27 -5.88 -14.25
N HIS A 47 -6.46 -5.36 -15.17
CA HIS A 47 -6.90 -4.32 -16.10
C HIS A 47 -6.38 -4.59 -17.53
N PRO A 48 -6.98 -3.98 -18.57
CA PRO A 48 -6.48 -4.11 -19.94
C PRO A 48 -5.01 -3.69 -20.04
N GLY A 49 -4.21 -4.49 -20.76
CA GLY A 49 -2.78 -4.21 -20.99
C GLY A 49 -1.89 -4.36 -19.75
N GLN A 50 -2.36 -5.00 -18.68
CA GLN A 50 -1.55 -5.21 -17.48
C GLN A 50 -0.33 -6.12 -17.76
N GLU A 51 0.87 -5.60 -17.50
CA GLU A 51 2.13 -6.34 -17.62
C GLU A 51 2.73 -6.72 -16.26
N THR A 52 2.41 -5.96 -15.20
CA THR A 52 2.93 -6.18 -13.84
C THR A 52 1.81 -6.28 -12.79
N PHE A 53 2.09 -7.01 -11.71
CA PHE A 53 1.41 -6.89 -10.44
C PHE A 53 2.02 -5.73 -9.66
N ASN A 54 1.38 -4.57 -9.71
CA ASN A 54 1.82 -3.38 -8.99
C ASN A 54 1.26 -3.35 -7.55
N GLN A 55 2.15 -3.21 -6.58
CA GLN A 55 1.87 -3.22 -5.14
C GLN A 55 0.92 -2.11 -4.72
N TYR A 56 1.16 -0.89 -5.20
CA TYR A 56 0.34 0.28 -4.87
C TYR A 56 -1.09 0.10 -5.37
N LEU A 57 -1.26 -0.31 -6.63
CA LEU A 57 -2.57 -0.58 -7.21
C LEU A 57 -3.31 -1.70 -6.47
N HIS A 58 -2.62 -2.81 -6.13
CA HIS A 58 -3.22 -3.90 -5.37
C HIS A 58 -3.67 -3.47 -3.97
N CYS A 59 -2.91 -2.60 -3.30
CA CYS A 59 -3.33 -1.99 -2.03
C CYS A 59 -4.61 -1.16 -2.20
N LEU A 60 -4.68 -0.30 -3.22
CA LEU A 60 -5.86 0.53 -3.47
C LEU A 60 -7.09 -0.30 -3.84
N THR A 61 -6.93 -1.26 -4.75
CA THR A 61 -7.99 -2.19 -5.14
C THR A 61 -8.55 -2.94 -3.92
N SER A 62 -7.70 -3.32 -2.98
CA SER A 62 -8.10 -4.04 -1.76
C SER A 62 -9.03 -3.23 -0.86
N LEU A 63 -8.90 -1.90 -0.83
CA LEU A 63 -9.80 -1.01 -0.06
C LEU A 63 -11.24 -1.05 -0.57
N PHE A 64 -11.42 -1.27 -1.88
CA PHE A 64 -12.74 -1.43 -2.48
C PHE A 64 -13.24 -2.87 -2.35
N LEU A 65 -12.40 -3.85 -2.71
CA LEU A 65 -12.78 -5.26 -2.75
C LEU A 65 -13.10 -5.87 -1.38
N VAL A 66 -12.64 -5.27 -0.28
CA VAL A 66 -13.03 -5.71 1.07
C VAL A 66 -14.55 -5.66 1.30
N TYR A 67 -15.27 -4.86 0.52
CA TYR A 67 -16.72 -4.77 0.55
C TYR A 67 -17.42 -5.84 -0.28
N SER A 68 -16.72 -6.65 -1.07
CA SER A 68 -17.31 -7.70 -1.94
C SER A 68 -17.88 -8.92 -1.19
N ASN A 69 -17.99 -8.86 0.14
CA ASN A 69 -18.37 -9.99 0.99
C ASN A 69 -17.61 -11.29 0.67
N GLN A 70 -16.30 -11.17 0.40
CA GLN A 70 -15.39 -12.26 0.00
C GLN A 70 -15.66 -12.89 -1.37
N TYR A 71 -16.65 -12.43 -2.14
CA TYR A 71 -16.85 -12.90 -3.52
C TYR A 71 -15.62 -12.62 -4.39
N ASN A 72 -15.09 -11.40 -4.30
CA ASN A 72 -13.81 -10.99 -4.87
C ASN A 72 -12.83 -10.72 -3.73
N SER A 73 -12.37 -11.80 -3.08
CA SER A 73 -11.54 -11.69 -1.88
C SER A 73 -10.24 -10.90 -2.13
N PRO A 74 -9.96 -9.84 -1.35
CA PRO A 74 -8.78 -9.00 -1.54
C PRO A 74 -7.51 -9.55 -0.87
N PHE A 75 -7.59 -10.62 -0.09
CA PHE A 75 -6.45 -11.12 0.70
C PHE A 75 -5.31 -11.62 -0.18
N GLY A 76 -5.64 -12.36 -1.25
CA GLY A 76 -4.66 -12.89 -2.19
C GLY A 76 -3.82 -11.79 -2.87
N LEU A 77 -4.40 -10.59 -3.03
CA LEU A 77 -3.71 -9.44 -3.62
C LEU A 77 -2.52 -9.00 -2.78
N LEU A 78 -2.61 -9.08 -1.45
CA LEU A 78 -1.52 -8.73 -0.53
C LEU A 78 -0.61 -9.92 -0.24
N ASP A 79 -1.19 -11.11 -0.10
CA ASP A 79 -0.45 -12.35 0.18
C ASP A 79 0.57 -12.66 -0.92
N TYR A 80 0.25 -12.30 -2.18
CA TYR A 80 1.20 -12.35 -3.27
C TYR A 80 2.49 -11.59 -2.94
N PHE A 81 2.40 -10.32 -2.54
CA PHE A 81 3.59 -9.51 -2.22
C PHE A 81 4.32 -10.01 -0.98
N TYR A 82 3.60 -10.48 0.03
CA TYR A 82 4.21 -11.08 1.22
C TYR A 82 5.03 -12.32 0.88
N SER A 83 4.55 -13.14 -0.06
CA SER A 83 5.28 -14.33 -0.54
C SER A 83 6.56 -13.99 -1.30
N LYS A 84 6.68 -12.76 -1.80
CA LYS A 84 7.84 -12.26 -2.55
C LYS A 84 8.88 -11.56 -1.66
N GLN A 85 8.68 -11.53 -0.34
CA GLN A 85 9.63 -10.87 0.55
C GLN A 85 11.01 -11.54 0.49
N GLU A 86 12.03 -10.75 0.19
CA GLU A 86 13.42 -11.19 0.11
C GLU A 86 14.05 -11.34 1.50
N HIS A 87 15.22 -12.00 1.57
CA HIS A 87 15.95 -12.25 2.81
C HIS A 87 16.28 -10.96 3.60
N ASN A 88 16.56 -9.86 2.90
CA ASN A 88 16.83 -8.55 3.53
C ASN A 88 15.57 -7.81 3.99
N GLY A 89 14.37 -8.36 3.74
CA GLY A 89 13.08 -7.76 4.05
C GLY A 89 12.44 -7.00 2.88
N ALA A 90 13.12 -6.84 1.74
CA ALA A 90 12.58 -6.13 0.60
C ALA A 90 11.30 -6.78 0.06
N ILE A 91 10.32 -5.95 -0.28
CA ILE A 91 9.16 -6.33 -1.08
C ILE A 91 9.12 -5.30 -2.21
N ARG A 92 9.34 -5.77 -3.44
CA ARG A 92 9.38 -4.90 -4.61
C ARG A 92 7.98 -4.41 -5.00
N GLY A 93 7.94 -3.30 -5.73
CA GLY A 93 6.72 -2.63 -6.17
C GLY A 93 6.03 -3.33 -7.33
N ASP A 94 6.79 -3.94 -8.22
CA ASP A 94 6.27 -4.55 -9.44
C ASP A 94 6.86 -5.94 -9.67
N TYR A 95 5.99 -6.87 -10.09
CA TYR A 95 6.36 -8.22 -10.52
C TYR A 95 5.70 -8.54 -11.85
N SER A 96 6.40 -9.19 -12.76
CA SER A 96 5.86 -9.57 -14.06
C SER A 96 4.63 -10.47 -13.92
N VAL A 97 3.56 -10.19 -14.68
CA VAL A 97 2.38 -11.07 -14.76
C VAL A 97 2.72 -12.38 -15.47
N GLU A 98 3.74 -12.39 -16.34
CA GLU A 98 4.17 -13.57 -17.09
C GLU A 98 4.86 -14.61 -16.20
N ASP A 99 5.85 -14.18 -15.42
CA ASP A 99 6.76 -15.09 -14.70
C ASP A 99 6.98 -14.75 -13.22
N GLY A 100 6.33 -13.70 -12.71
CA GLY A 100 6.37 -13.32 -11.30
C GLY A 100 7.74 -12.85 -10.81
N ARG A 101 8.69 -12.54 -11.70
CA ARG A 101 9.97 -11.93 -11.32
C ARG A 101 9.80 -10.46 -11.02
N ALA A 102 10.60 -9.95 -10.08
CA ALA A 102 10.63 -8.52 -9.77
C ALA A 102 11.04 -7.71 -11.01
N VAL A 103 10.33 -6.61 -11.25
CA VAL A 103 10.62 -5.67 -12.34
C VAL A 103 11.29 -4.43 -11.75
N PHE A 104 12.40 -4.03 -12.34
CA PHE A 104 13.17 -2.85 -11.95
C PHE A 104 13.28 -1.90 -13.13
N THR A 105 13.36 -0.61 -12.84
CA THR A 105 13.59 0.45 -13.81
C THR A 105 14.87 1.19 -13.46
N ALA A 106 15.44 1.90 -14.42
CA ALA A 106 16.60 2.77 -14.16
C ALA A 106 16.27 3.90 -13.15
N ASN A 107 15.01 4.33 -13.11
CA ASN A 107 14.52 5.40 -12.25
C ASN A 107 14.05 4.89 -10.87
N ASN A 108 13.92 3.57 -10.67
CA ASN A 108 13.61 2.95 -9.38
C ASN A 108 14.40 1.62 -9.24
N PRO A 109 15.74 1.69 -9.07
CA PRO A 109 16.61 0.51 -9.14
C PRO A 109 16.41 -0.46 -7.97
N GLU A 110 15.86 0.02 -6.84
CA GLU A 110 15.50 -0.82 -5.69
C GLU A 110 14.05 -1.31 -5.76
N GLY A 111 13.26 -0.88 -6.75
CA GLY A 111 11.87 -1.28 -6.90
C GLY A 111 11.02 -1.00 -5.66
N ILE A 112 11.25 0.10 -4.95
CA ILE A 112 10.43 0.47 -3.78
C ILE A 112 9.07 1.00 -4.25
N SER A 113 8.04 0.74 -3.47
CA SER A 113 6.67 1.21 -3.68
C SER A 113 6.12 1.79 -2.37
N PRO A 114 5.07 2.64 -2.40
CA PRO A 114 4.43 3.18 -1.21
C PRO A 114 4.06 2.10 -0.18
N PRO A 115 4.53 2.19 1.07
CA PRO A 115 4.35 1.13 2.07
C PRO A 115 2.97 1.19 2.72
N LEU A 116 1.93 0.75 2.01
CA LEU A 116 0.53 0.88 2.44
C LEU A 116 -0.02 -0.36 3.17
N PHE A 117 0.73 -1.47 3.24
CA PHE A 117 0.21 -2.75 3.75
C PHE A 117 -0.45 -2.68 5.13
N ALA A 118 0.16 -1.99 6.11
CA ALA A 118 -0.39 -1.90 7.46
C ALA A 118 -1.77 -1.21 7.48
N TYR A 119 -1.95 -0.18 6.64
CA TYR A 119 -3.25 0.49 6.48
C TYR A 119 -4.32 -0.47 5.95
N ILE A 120 -3.97 -1.25 4.92
CA ILE A 120 -4.91 -2.21 4.31
C ILE A 120 -5.26 -3.33 5.29
N GLU A 121 -4.28 -3.93 5.97
CA GLU A 121 -4.49 -5.01 6.94
C GLU A 121 -5.33 -4.57 8.14
N HIS A 122 -5.12 -3.34 8.62
CA HIS A 122 -5.99 -2.75 9.63
C HIS A 122 -7.44 -2.64 9.13
N GLY A 123 -7.63 -2.20 7.89
CA GLY A 123 -8.93 -2.17 7.23
C GLY A 123 -9.59 -3.54 7.13
N PHE A 124 -8.85 -4.57 6.69
CA PHE A 124 -9.31 -5.95 6.64
C PHE A 124 -9.77 -6.46 8.01
N TYR A 125 -9.00 -6.19 9.06
CA TYR A 125 -9.36 -6.58 10.42
C TYR A 125 -10.67 -5.93 10.87
N HIS A 126 -10.93 -4.66 10.57
CA HIS A 126 -12.20 -4.01 10.94
C HIS A 126 -13.41 -4.52 10.16
N LYS A 127 -13.20 -5.17 9.02
CA LYS A 127 -14.29 -5.81 8.26
C LYS A 127 -14.57 -7.25 8.71
N ILE A 128 -13.53 -8.01 9.06
CA ILE A 128 -13.64 -9.48 9.20
C ILE A 128 -13.25 -9.97 10.60
N GLY A 129 -12.52 -9.18 11.38
CA GLY A 129 -12.12 -9.52 12.76
C GLY A 129 -11.02 -10.57 12.87
N ASN A 130 -10.30 -10.88 11.79
CA ASN A 130 -9.28 -11.94 11.78
C ASN A 130 -7.97 -11.50 12.46
N LYS A 131 -7.90 -11.62 13.79
CA LYS A 131 -6.68 -11.35 14.57
C LYS A 131 -5.52 -12.29 14.22
N LYS A 132 -5.79 -13.52 13.78
CA LYS A 132 -4.75 -14.50 13.44
C LYS A 132 -3.90 -14.00 12.26
N ARG A 133 -4.56 -13.48 11.22
CA ARG A 133 -3.88 -12.87 10.07
C ARG A 133 -2.93 -11.75 10.48
N LEU A 134 -3.38 -10.83 11.35
CA LEU A 134 -2.53 -9.75 11.85
C LEU A 134 -1.25 -10.27 12.52
N LYS A 135 -1.35 -11.33 13.33
CA LYS A 135 -0.16 -11.95 13.96
C LYS A 135 0.81 -12.54 12.93
N GLU A 136 0.29 -13.09 11.84
CA GLU A 136 1.09 -13.72 10.78
C GLU A 136 1.80 -12.68 9.91
N ILE A 137 1.13 -11.57 9.60
CA ILE A 137 1.68 -10.52 8.70
C ILE A 137 2.60 -9.54 9.41
N VAL A 138 2.46 -9.30 10.73
CA VAL A 138 3.27 -8.30 11.45
C VAL A 138 4.77 -8.52 11.25
N PRO A 139 5.34 -9.74 11.44
CA PRO A 139 6.77 -9.97 11.21
C PRO A 139 7.23 -9.65 9.78
N ILE A 140 6.37 -9.84 8.78
CA ILE A 140 6.65 -9.51 7.38
C ILE A 140 6.74 -7.99 7.22
N LEU A 141 5.77 -7.27 7.78
CA LEU A 141 5.73 -5.80 7.72
C LEU A 141 6.90 -5.16 8.47
N GLU A 142 7.31 -5.73 9.62
CA GLU A 142 8.48 -5.23 10.37
C GLU A 142 9.78 -5.39 9.59
N ARG A 143 9.98 -6.54 8.94
CA ARG A 143 11.15 -6.74 8.07
C ARG A 143 11.13 -5.79 6.87
N HIS A 144 9.96 -5.57 6.28
CA HIS A 144 9.82 -4.63 5.16
C HIS A 144 10.15 -3.20 5.58
N TYR A 145 9.60 -2.73 6.70
CA TYR A 145 9.93 -1.42 7.25
C TYR A 145 11.43 -1.30 7.59
N SER A 146 12.03 -2.35 8.15
CA SER A 146 13.46 -2.39 8.46
C SER A 146 14.33 -2.24 7.21
N TRP A 147 13.96 -2.89 6.11
CA TRP A 147 14.61 -2.70 4.81
C TRP A 147 14.46 -1.26 4.30
N ILE A 148 13.24 -0.70 4.33
CA ILE A 148 13.02 0.69 3.90
C ILE A 148 13.89 1.65 4.70
N GLN A 149 13.97 1.46 6.02
CA GLN A 149 14.79 2.28 6.90
C GLN A 149 16.29 2.16 6.58
N ALA A 150 16.79 0.94 6.39
CA ALA A 150 18.19 0.70 6.07
C ALA A 150 18.61 1.29 4.71
N THR A 151 17.71 1.29 3.73
CA THR A 151 18.02 1.69 2.35
C THR A 151 17.76 3.18 2.07
N PHE A 152 16.69 3.76 2.61
CA PHE A 152 16.19 5.07 2.17
C PHE A 152 16.18 6.16 3.23
N GLN A 153 16.32 5.83 4.52
CA GLN A 153 16.36 6.84 5.58
C GLN A 153 17.67 7.62 5.52
N LYS A 154 17.59 8.95 5.65
CA LYS A 154 18.75 9.86 5.66
C LYS A 154 19.03 10.41 7.06
N PRO A 155 20.19 11.07 7.29
CA PRO A 155 20.58 11.55 8.62
C PRO A 155 19.58 12.51 9.28
N ASN A 156 18.84 13.30 8.50
CA ASN A 156 17.76 14.15 9.00
C ASN A 156 16.49 13.36 9.41
N GLY A 157 16.51 12.03 9.29
CA GLY A 157 15.45 11.12 9.68
C GLY A 157 14.28 11.00 8.70
N LEU A 158 14.26 11.81 7.64
CA LEU A 158 13.34 11.66 6.51
C LEU A 158 13.85 10.61 5.52
N PHE A 159 12.96 10.19 4.63
CA PHE A 159 13.22 9.18 3.63
C PHE A 159 13.35 9.84 2.27
N SER A 160 14.41 9.46 1.55
CA SER A 160 14.64 9.88 0.17
C SER A 160 14.53 8.65 -0.71
N VAL A 161 13.55 8.67 -1.61
CA VAL A 161 13.24 7.61 -2.56
C VAL A 161 13.17 8.20 -3.97
N PRO A 162 13.35 7.39 -5.02
CA PRO A 162 13.16 7.88 -6.37
C PRO A 162 11.71 8.33 -6.61
N ILE A 163 11.52 9.35 -7.45
CA ILE A 163 10.18 9.93 -7.72
C ILE A 163 9.22 8.91 -8.34
N GLU A 164 9.72 7.99 -9.16
CA GLU A 164 8.91 6.90 -9.73
C GLU A 164 8.26 6.03 -8.64
N ALA A 165 8.92 5.85 -7.49
CA ALA A 165 8.36 5.12 -6.36
C ALA A 165 7.15 5.83 -5.72
N CYS A 166 6.94 7.12 -6.00
CA CYS A 166 5.81 7.88 -5.46
C CYS A 166 4.52 7.67 -6.27
N GLN A 167 4.57 6.94 -7.40
CA GLN A 167 3.40 6.67 -8.25
C GLN A 167 2.73 7.96 -8.78
N SER A 168 3.51 9.04 -8.93
CA SER A 168 3.03 10.36 -9.36
C SER A 168 2.87 10.51 -10.87
N GLY A 169 3.16 9.45 -11.65
CA GLY A 169 3.06 9.48 -13.11
C GLY A 169 3.97 10.54 -13.73
N ASN A 170 3.36 11.49 -14.46
CA ASN A 170 4.06 12.52 -15.23
C ASN A 170 4.16 13.88 -14.54
N ILE A 171 3.91 13.97 -13.22
CA ILE A 171 4.06 15.21 -12.46
C ILE A 171 5.55 15.53 -12.33
N ASP A 172 5.97 16.72 -12.78
CA ASP A 172 7.35 17.19 -12.63
C ASP A 172 7.67 17.47 -11.16
N ARG A 173 8.52 16.60 -10.59
CA ARG A 173 9.06 16.68 -9.23
C ARG A 173 10.59 16.54 -9.25
N GLY A 174 11.26 16.98 -10.32
CA GLY A 174 12.70 16.75 -10.52
C GLY A 174 13.61 17.38 -9.45
N HIS A 175 13.11 18.32 -8.65
CA HIS A 175 13.83 18.94 -7.55
C HIS A 175 13.65 18.21 -6.21
N ALA A 176 12.71 17.27 -6.12
CA ALA A 176 12.41 16.57 -4.87
C ALA A 176 13.47 15.51 -4.57
N TYR A 177 14.07 15.63 -3.39
CA TYR A 177 14.95 14.62 -2.82
C TYR A 177 14.27 13.88 -1.66
N TYR A 178 13.45 14.57 -0.86
CA TYR A 178 12.58 13.97 0.15
C TYR A 178 11.11 14.16 -0.25
N PRO A 179 10.48 13.14 -0.86
CA PRO A 179 9.08 13.23 -1.25
C PRO A 179 8.16 13.28 -0.03
N LEU A 180 7.33 14.32 0.06
CA LEU A 180 6.36 14.56 1.13
C LEU A 180 5.38 13.39 1.26
N ASP A 181 4.78 13.00 0.14
CA ASP A 181 3.80 11.94 0.04
C ASP A 181 4.35 10.60 0.57
N PHE A 182 5.57 10.22 0.16
CA PHE A 182 6.19 8.99 0.63
C PHE A 182 6.47 9.02 2.15
N ASN A 183 6.98 10.14 2.66
CA ASN A 183 7.20 10.32 4.10
C ASN A 183 5.88 10.30 4.89
N ALA A 184 4.82 10.90 4.35
CA ALA A 184 3.48 10.85 4.94
C ALA A 184 2.90 9.44 4.93
N GLN A 185 3.07 8.69 3.83
CA GLN A 185 2.65 7.28 3.73
C GLN A 185 3.41 6.39 4.73
N LEU A 186 4.70 6.65 4.97
CA LEU A 186 5.46 5.97 6.04
C LEU A 186 4.94 6.31 7.43
N ALA A 187 4.56 7.56 7.68
CA ALA A 187 3.92 7.95 8.93
C ALA A 187 2.58 7.21 9.12
N VAL A 188 1.78 7.10 8.05
CA VAL A 188 0.54 6.32 8.04
C VAL A 188 0.79 4.84 8.29
N ASN A 189 1.81 4.25 7.66
CA ASN A 189 2.22 2.87 7.92
C ASN A 189 2.54 2.66 9.40
N ALA A 190 3.35 3.54 9.99
CA ALA A 190 3.69 3.48 11.40
C ALA A 190 2.48 3.66 12.32
N LEU A 191 1.56 4.57 11.98
CA LEU A 191 0.30 4.73 12.72
C LEU A 191 -0.50 3.43 12.75
N TYR A 192 -0.65 2.75 11.61
CA TYR A 192 -1.43 1.51 11.53
C TYR A 192 -0.70 0.30 12.10
N MET A 193 0.64 0.24 12.02
CA MET A 193 1.42 -0.75 12.78
C MET A 193 1.23 -0.60 14.29
N SER A 194 1.17 0.65 14.80
CA SER A 194 0.86 0.90 16.20
C SER A 194 -0.55 0.43 16.57
N ALA A 195 -1.55 0.74 15.74
CA ALA A 195 -2.94 0.32 15.97
C ALA A 195 -3.10 -1.21 15.93
N ILE A 196 -2.39 -1.89 15.03
CA ILE A 196 -2.32 -3.36 14.99
C ILE A 196 -1.72 -3.91 16.28
N GLY A 197 -0.67 -3.28 16.83
CA GLY A 197 -0.13 -3.62 18.14
C GLY A 197 -1.18 -3.56 19.25
N ASP A 198 -1.98 -2.49 19.29
CA ASP A 198 -3.07 -2.37 20.26
C ASP A 198 -4.13 -3.48 20.09
N ILE A 199 -4.54 -3.80 18.85
CA ILE A 199 -5.50 -4.88 18.53
C ILE A 199 -5.00 -6.25 19.03
N LEU A 200 -3.70 -6.49 18.90
CA LEU A 200 -3.02 -7.72 19.31
C LEU A 200 -2.65 -7.76 20.79
N ASN A 201 -2.84 -6.65 21.52
CA ASN A 201 -2.32 -6.42 22.87
C ASN A 201 -0.78 -6.53 22.96
N ASP A 202 -0.09 -6.22 21.88
CA ASP A 202 1.37 -6.13 21.83
C ASP A 202 1.81 -4.69 22.13
N LYS A 203 2.09 -4.45 23.42
CA LYS A 203 2.50 -3.11 23.91
C LYS A 203 3.85 -2.68 23.34
N GLU A 204 4.75 -3.61 23.04
CA GLU A 204 6.07 -3.29 22.52
C GLU A 204 5.96 -2.80 21.08
N LEU A 205 5.23 -3.55 20.24
CA LEU A 205 4.95 -3.16 18.86
C LEU A 205 4.23 -1.81 18.80
N SER A 206 3.17 -1.65 19.60
CA SER A 206 2.39 -0.41 19.67
C SER A 206 3.29 0.78 20.02
N PHE A 207 4.05 0.69 21.10
CA PHE A 207 4.90 1.78 21.56
C PHE A 207 6.02 2.12 20.55
N ARG A 208 6.66 1.11 19.96
CA ARG A 208 7.72 1.26 18.96
C ARG A 208 7.24 2.07 17.76
N TYR A 209 6.14 1.65 17.15
CA TYR A 209 5.61 2.32 15.96
C TYR A 209 4.93 3.64 16.26
N LYS A 210 4.35 3.81 17.45
CA LYS A 210 3.86 5.13 17.91
C LYS A 210 4.99 6.17 17.97
N ARG A 211 6.17 5.79 18.45
CA ARG A 211 7.35 6.67 18.45
C ARG A 211 7.81 7.02 17.04
N ILE A 212 7.85 6.04 16.13
CA ILE A 212 8.18 6.27 14.72
C ILE A 212 7.21 7.26 14.08
N TYR A 213 5.90 7.02 14.25
CA TYR A 213 4.85 7.91 13.74
C TYR A 213 5.04 9.36 14.23
N PHE A 214 5.22 9.56 15.54
CA PHE A 214 5.44 10.92 16.06
C PHE A 214 6.74 11.53 15.57
N SER A 215 7.82 10.75 15.40
CA SER A 215 9.07 11.28 14.85
C SER A 215 8.88 11.77 13.41
N LEU A 216 8.21 11.00 12.56
CA LEU A 216 7.93 11.39 11.17
C LEU A 216 6.97 12.58 11.12
N LYS A 217 5.88 12.52 11.89
CA LYS A 217 4.91 13.62 12.00
C LYS A 217 5.59 14.93 12.38
N THR A 218 6.48 14.92 13.37
CA THR A 218 7.20 16.13 13.79
C THR A 218 8.07 16.66 12.66
N ARG A 219 8.86 15.82 11.99
CA ARG A 219 9.73 16.24 10.88
C ARG A 219 8.95 16.80 9.70
N ILE A 220 7.88 16.12 9.28
CA ILE A 220 7.01 16.59 8.20
C ILE A 220 6.44 17.97 8.55
N ASN A 221 5.92 18.17 9.77
CA ASN A 221 5.35 19.46 10.16
C ASN A 221 6.39 20.56 10.38
N SER A 222 7.62 20.22 10.77
CA SER A 222 8.66 21.22 11.04
C SER A 222 9.47 21.59 9.80
N MET A 223 9.57 20.71 8.82
CA MET A 223 10.43 20.88 7.64
C MET A 223 9.64 21.05 6.35
N MET A 224 8.52 20.33 6.18
CA MET A 224 7.78 20.27 4.91
C MET A 224 6.55 21.18 4.87
N TRP A 225 6.16 21.81 5.98
CA TRP A 225 5.06 22.78 6.03
C TRP A 225 5.58 24.19 5.79
N ASP A 226 5.01 24.89 4.82
CA ASP A 226 5.24 26.32 4.62
C ASP A 226 4.04 27.13 5.14
N PRO A 227 4.23 27.94 6.20
CA PRO A 227 3.15 28.77 6.75
C PRO A 227 2.73 29.93 5.83
N GLU A 228 3.60 30.39 4.92
CA GLU A 228 3.28 31.53 4.04
C GLU A 228 2.25 31.14 2.97
N THR A 229 2.43 29.97 2.35
CA THR A 229 1.50 29.41 1.36
C THR A 229 0.43 28.52 1.97
N SER A 230 0.56 28.16 3.25
CA SER A 230 -0.30 27.20 3.95
C SER A 230 -0.38 25.85 3.23
N PHE A 231 0.77 25.37 2.77
CA PHE A 231 0.87 24.15 1.97
C PHE A 231 2.09 23.31 2.38
N TYR A 232 2.04 22.02 2.06
CA TYR A 232 3.17 21.12 2.29
C TYR A 232 3.94 20.87 0.99
N TYR A 233 5.27 20.83 1.08
CA TYR A 233 6.15 20.65 -0.07
C TYR A 233 7.14 19.50 0.11
N ASP A 234 7.61 18.98 -1.02
CA ASP A 234 8.81 18.16 -1.04
C ASP A 234 10.03 18.99 -0.64
N LEU A 235 11.08 18.33 -0.18
CA LEU A 235 12.35 18.98 0.15
C LEU A 235 13.45 18.59 -0.82
N ASP A 236 14.38 19.50 -1.05
CA ASP A 236 15.59 19.24 -1.82
C ASP A 236 16.68 18.56 -0.96
N ILE A 237 17.83 18.27 -1.55
CA ILE A 237 18.93 17.55 -0.89
C ILE A 237 19.65 18.36 0.21
N LYS A 238 19.44 19.67 0.29
CA LYS A 238 20.15 20.58 1.22
C LYS A 238 19.50 20.63 2.61
N GLU A 239 18.29 20.10 2.73
CA GLU A 239 17.51 19.96 3.98
C GLU A 239 17.88 18.70 4.78
#